data_AF-A6LNV9-F1
#
_entry.id   AF-A6LNV9-F1
#
_cell.length_a   1.000
_cell.length_b   1.000
_cell.length_c   1.000
_cell.angle_alpha   90.00
_cell.angle_beta   90.00
_cell.angle_gamma   90.00
#
_symmetry.space_group_name_H-M   'P 1'
#
loop_
_entity.id
_entity.type
_entity.pdbx_description
1 polymer ?
#
loop_
_entity_poly.entity_id
_entity_poly.type
_entity_poly.pdbx_seq_one_letter_code
_entity_poly.pdbx_strand_id
1 'polypeptide(L)'
;MKKLFITFLLMFTVVFFGAFRDVPVNHWAYDAVNELSKLGIVSGMPDGTFQGNQAMTRYQVAVALYRIMNYLQQQIDKAVSNTTDVSKLREQILTLSDIVSTAMNKVEDLANLKNDLQVMSSELSELKTSLVNTKNDVKSLSIDISSLKNELETLKSKIEVLENKSSNENIANLISQKADKSDLDKLVSKYTNFEKQLNKRIDTMNTEIENVKLNINDTKDSIDSLNNKYASLEEYLTAKTKALDTRLSTFSGDITQLKVDFQTFKSDYDVTIKSITTKLEELNKVIGNYESITKNIDNLKNDYSTIKSETENKINEINHELETLKSENKTTSNTSTFALIFSIISSAIAGVAIYLVMTKQ
;
A
#
# COMPACT_ATOMS: atom_id res chain seq x y z
N MET A 1 3.57 5.14 -65.21
CA MET A 1 2.41 4.22 -65.02
C MET A 1 2.75 2.85 -64.41
N LYS A 2 4.02 2.42 -64.31
CA LYS A 2 4.37 1.11 -63.70
C LYS A 2 4.36 1.06 -62.17
N LYS A 3 4.38 2.21 -61.47
CA LYS A 3 4.34 2.29 -60.00
C LYS A 3 2.92 2.28 -59.41
N LEU A 4 1.88 2.47 -60.24
CA LEU A 4 0.47 2.44 -59.79
C LEU A 4 -0.13 1.02 -59.81
N PHE A 5 0.49 0.09 -60.56
CA PHE A 5 0.00 -1.28 -60.70
C PHE A 5 0.40 -2.17 -59.49
N ILE A 6 1.54 -1.87 -58.87
CA ILE A 6 2.05 -2.62 -57.70
C ILE A 6 1.28 -2.25 -56.41
N THR A 7 0.77 -1.02 -56.31
CA THR A 7 -0.10 -0.60 -55.20
C THR A 7 -1.53 -1.11 -55.33
N PHE A 8 -2.01 -1.41 -56.54
CA PHE A 8 -3.32 -2.05 -56.75
C PHE A 8 -3.28 -3.56 -56.52
N LEU A 9 -2.13 -4.22 -56.74
CA LEU A 9 -1.93 -5.64 -56.45
C LEU A 9 -1.78 -5.95 -54.94
N LEU A 10 -1.55 -4.94 -54.11
CA LEU A 10 -1.40 -5.06 -52.64
C LEU A 10 -2.71 -4.85 -51.86
N MET A 11 -3.81 -4.52 -52.56
CA MET A 11 -5.14 -4.27 -51.97
C MET A 11 -6.08 -5.48 -52.04
N PHE A 12 -5.65 -6.60 -52.62
CA PHE A 12 -6.46 -7.81 -52.77
C PHE A 12 -5.97 -8.97 -51.89
N THR A 13 -5.91 -8.72 -50.58
CA THR A 13 -6.02 -9.82 -49.61
C THR A 13 -7.07 -9.41 -48.60
N VAL A 14 -8.34 -9.63 -48.95
CA VAL A 14 -9.40 -9.72 -47.95
C VAL A 14 -9.05 -10.95 -47.13
N VAL A 15 -8.46 -10.74 -45.95
CA VAL A 15 -8.28 -11.82 -44.99
C VAL A 15 -9.69 -12.18 -44.50
N PHE A 16 -10.24 -13.25 -45.07
CA PHE A 16 -11.52 -13.80 -44.67
C PHE A 16 -11.36 -14.38 -43.25
N PHE A 17 -11.78 -13.63 -42.24
CA PHE A 17 -11.92 -14.13 -40.86
C PHE A 17 -13.28 -14.80 -40.70
N GLY A 18 -13.52 -15.87 -41.47
CA GLY A 18 -14.73 -16.67 -41.44
C GLY A 18 -14.40 -18.13 -41.78
N ALA A 19 -15.16 -19.06 -41.20
CA ALA A 19 -14.93 -20.50 -41.33
C ALA A 19 -14.67 -20.92 -42.78
N PHE A 20 -13.70 -21.81 -42.99
CA PHE A 20 -13.30 -22.26 -44.33
C PHE A 20 -14.47 -22.96 -45.03
N ARG A 21 -14.66 -22.65 -46.31
CA ARG A 21 -15.81 -23.11 -47.10
C ARG A 21 -15.91 -24.64 -47.20
N ASP A 22 -14.77 -25.31 -47.16
CA ASP A 22 -14.61 -26.77 -47.24
C ASP A 22 -14.48 -27.46 -45.87
N VAL A 23 -14.62 -26.71 -44.77
CA VAL A 23 -14.66 -27.25 -43.41
C VAL A 23 -15.98 -26.83 -42.75
N PRO A 24 -17.10 -27.51 -43.05
CA PRO A 24 -18.41 -27.19 -42.46
C PRO A 24 -18.46 -27.52 -40.96
N VAL A 25 -19.43 -26.95 -40.24
CA VAL A 25 -19.57 -27.08 -38.76
C VAL A 25 -19.65 -28.53 -38.28
N ASN A 26 -20.21 -29.42 -39.09
CA ASN A 26 -20.32 -30.86 -38.79
C ASN A 26 -19.08 -31.68 -39.19
N HIS A 27 -18.01 -31.04 -39.69
CA HIS A 27 -16.77 -31.71 -40.04
C HIS A 27 -15.96 -32.01 -38.78
N TRP A 28 -15.38 -33.20 -38.68
CA TRP A 28 -14.61 -33.64 -37.50
C TRP A 28 -13.46 -32.69 -37.12
N ALA A 29 -12.85 -32.05 -38.12
CA ALA A 29 -11.75 -31.10 -37.95
C ALA A 29 -12.20 -29.65 -37.70
N TYR A 30 -13.51 -29.38 -37.72
CA TYR A 30 -14.05 -28.02 -37.68
C TYR A 30 -13.53 -27.24 -36.48
N ASP A 31 -13.65 -27.80 -35.27
CA ASP A 31 -13.26 -27.11 -34.04
C ASP A 31 -11.76 -26.81 -34.03
N ALA A 32 -10.92 -27.80 -34.37
CA ALA A 32 -9.47 -27.65 -34.39
C ALA A 32 -9.00 -26.62 -35.43
N VAL A 33 -9.54 -26.68 -36.65
CA VAL A 33 -9.16 -25.77 -37.74
C VAL A 33 -9.63 -24.35 -37.44
N ASN A 34 -10.85 -24.20 -36.90
CA ASN A 34 -11.40 -22.91 -36.50
C ASN A 34 -10.59 -22.28 -35.37
N GLU A 35 -10.21 -23.06 -34.36
CA GLU A 35 -9.38 -22.58 -33.24
C GLU A 35 -7.99 -22.14 -33.73
N LEU A 36 -7.31 -22.97 -34.52
CA LEU A 36 -6.00 -22.62 -35.08
C LEU A 36 -6.06 -21.40 -36.01
N SER A 37 -7.16 -21.24 -36.74
CA SER A 37 -7.38 -20.07 -37.60
C SER A 37 -7.62 -18.80 -36.78
N LYS A 38 -8.40 -18.88 -35.69
CA LYS A 38 -8.62 -17.76 -34.75
C LYS A 38 -7.32 -17.32 -34.08
N LEU A 39 -6.46 -18.28 -33.74
CA LEU A 39 -5.12 -18.02 -33.21
C LEU A 39 -4.14 -17.51 -34.29
N GLY A 40 -4.57 -17.42 -35.55
CA GLY A 40 -3.74 -17.00 -36.68
C GLY A 40 -2.64 -17.99 -37.07
N ILE A 41 -2.66 -19.20 -36.50
CA ILE A 41 -1.66 -20.24 -36.71
C ILE A 41 -1.77 -20.80 -38.12
N VAL A 42 -2.97 -21.17 -38.53
CA VAL A 42 -3.27 -21.60 -39.89
C VAL A 42 -3.99 -20.50 -40.64
N SER A 43 -3.75 -20.44 -41.95
CA SER A 43 -4.46 -19.56 -42.87
C SER A 43 -4.81 -20.42 -44.07
N GLY A 44 -6.07 -20.37 -44.48
CA GLY A 44 -6.53 -21.08 -45.66
C GLY A 44 -5.97 -20.46 -46.94
N MET A 45 -6.50 -20.93 -48.05
CA MET A 45 -6.12 -20.54 -49.39
C MET A 45 -6.85 -19.26 -49.81
N PRO A 46 -6.34 -18.54 -50.83
CA PRO A 46 -6.98 -17.31 -51.33
C PRO A 46 -8.43 -17.49 -51.82
N ASP A 47 -8.82 -18.72 -52.14
CA ASP A 47 -10.19 -19.10 -52.53
C ASP A 47 -11.14 -19.37 -51.34
N GLY A 48 -10.66 -19.16 -50.10
CA GLY A 48 -11.43 -19.34 -48.87
C GLY A 48 -11.54 -20.80 -48.39
N THR A 49 -10.76 -21.72 -48.96
CA THR A 49 -10.72 -23.13 -48.56
C THR A 49 -9.53 -23.44 -47.63
N PHE A 50 -9.64 -24.44 -46.77
CA PHE A 50 -8.56 -24.96 -45.93
C PHE A 50 -7.71 -26.00 -46.65
N GLN A 51 -8.32 -26.77 -47.56
CA GLN A 51 -7.72 -27.85 -48.34
C GLN A 51 -7.07 -28.94 -47.48
N GLY A 52 -7.74 -29.36 -46.40
CA GLY A 52 -7.19 -30.31 -45.42
C GLY A 52 -6.82 -31.71 -45.95
N ASN A 53 -7.30 -32.09 -47.13
CA ASN A 53 -6.94 -33.34 -47.80
C ASN A 53 -5.71 -33.22 -48.71
N GLN A 54 -5.15 -32.02 -48.89
CA GLN A 54 -3.94 -31.81 -49.67
C GLN A 54 -2.68 -31.95 -48.82
N ALA A 55 -1.60 -32.43 -49.45
CA ALA A 55 -0.29 -32.50 -48.79
C ALA A 55 0.23 -31.07 -48.51
N MET A 56 0.56 -30.79 -47.26
CA MET A 56 1.20 -29.54 -46.90
C MET A 56 2.63 -29.49 -47.45
N THR A 57 3.01 -28.33 -47.98
CA THR A 57 4.40 -28.04 -48.33
C THR A 57 5.23 -27.85 -47.06
N ARG A 58 6.54 -28.15 -47.15
CA ARG A 58 7.50 -27.90 -46.05
C ARG A 58 7.48 -26.44 -45.57
N TYR A 59 7.19 -25.51 -46.49
CA TYR A 59 7.05 -24.09 -46.18
C TYR A 59 5.81 -23.79 -45.33
N GLN A 60 4.64 -24.33 -45.69
CA GLN A 60 3.41 -24.16 -44.91
C GLN A 60 3.56 -24.73 -43.50
N VAL A 61 4.22 -25.88 -43.36
CA VAL A 61 4.53 -26.48 -42.05
C VAL A 61 5.45 -25.57 -41.23
N ALA A 62 6.52 -25.04 -41.83
CA ALA A 62 7.45 -24.15 -41.13
C ALA A 62 6.77 -22.85 -40.65
N VAL A 63 5.90 -22.26 -41.47
CA VAL A 63 5.15 -21.05 -41.12
C VAL A 63 4.17 -21.32 -39.97
N ALA A 64 3.44 -22.44 -40.02
CA ALA A 64 2.54 -22.82 -38.93
C ALA A 64 3.32 -23.04 -37.63
N LEU A 65 4.46 -23.74 -37.67
CA LEU A 65 5.31 -23.98 -36.51
C LEU A 65 5.85 -22.67 -35.92
N TYR A 66 6.33 -21.74 -36.75
CA TYR A 66 6.78 -20.42 -36.30
C TYR A 66 5.67 -19.65 -35.56
N ARG A 67 4.45 -19.68 -36.09
CA ARG A 67 3.29 -19.02 -35.47
C ARG A 67 2.89 -19.69 -34.15
N ILE A 68 2.94 -21.02 -34.07
CA ILE A 68 2.74 -21.77 -32.83
C ILE A 68 3.79 -21.36 -31.79
N MET A 69 5.07 -21.33 -32.16
CA MET A 69 6.14 -20.93 -31.25
C MET A 69 5.94 -19.50 -30.72
N ASN A 70 5.57 -18.56 -31.58
CA ASN A 70 5.28 -17.18 -31.17
C ASN A 70 4.04 -17.08 -30.27
N TYR A 71 3.00 -17.88 -30.53
CA TYR A 71 1.83 -17.93 -29.66
C TYR A 71 2.19 -18.51 -28.28
N LEU A 72 2.91 -19.63 -28.25
CA LEU A 72 3.38 -20.25 -27.00
C LEU A 72 4.28 -19.29 -26.21
N GLN A 73 5.20 -18.59 -26.87
CA GLN A 73 6.05 -17.58 -26.22
C GLN A 73 5.21 -16.46 -25.59
N GLN A 74 4.21 -15.93 -26.30
CA GLN A 74 3.31 -14.90 -25.73
C GLN A 74 2.52 -15.41 -24.52
N GLN A 75 2.08 -16.67 -24.54
CA GLN A 75 1.36 -17.26 -23.40
C GLN A 75 2.31 -17.49 -22.22
N ILE A 76 3.56 -17.88 -22.48
CA ILE A 76 4.63 -17.95 -21.46
C ILE A 76 4.90 -16.56 -20.90
N ASP A 77 5.03 -15.52 -21.72
CA ASP A 77 5.32 -14.15 -21.28
C ASP A 77 4.19 -13.58 -20.41
N LYS A 78 2.92 -13.86 -20.74
CA LYS A 78 1.76 -13.52 -19.89
C LYS A 78 1.76 -14.29 -18.57
N ALA A 79 2.11 -15.57 -18.58
CA ALA A 79 2.22 -16.36 -17.36
C ALA A 79 3.39 -15.87 -16.46
N VAL A 80 4.49 -15.43 -17.08
CA VAL A 80 5.66 -14.85 -16.41
C VAL A 80 5.36 -13.43 -15.90
N SER A 81 4.54 -12.61 -16.56
CA SER A 81 4.17 -11.29 -16.02
C SER A 81 3.41 -11.40 -14.69
N ASN A 82 2.62 -12.45 -14.48
CA ASN A 82 1.98 -12.73 -13.17
C ASN A 82 3.01 -13.07 -12.07
N THR A 83 4.24 -13.47 -12.41
CA THR A 83 5.34 -13.64 -11.43
C THR A 83 5.98 -12.31 -11.03
N THR A 84 5.75 -11.23 -11.81
CA THR A 84 6.14 -9.87 -11.43
C THR A 84 5.33 -9.40 -10.23
N ASP A 85 4.05 -9.77 -10.13
CA ASP A 85 3.22 -9.49 -8.95
C ASP A 85 3.70 -10.25 -7.71
N VAL A 86 4.14 -11.50 -7.86
CA VAL A 86 4.75 -12.26 -6.75
C VAL A 86 6.09 -11.65 -6.32
N SER A 87 6.87 -11.11 -7.26
CA SER A 87 8.14 -10.44 -6.96
C SER A 87 7.92 -9.12 -6.21
N LYS A 88 6.91 -8.33 -6.61
CA LYS A 88 6.48 -7.12 -5.88
C LYS A 88 5.92 -7.44 -4.50
N LEU A 89 5.11 -8.51 -4.37
CA LEU A 89 4.63 -8.99 -3.08
C LEU A 89 5.78 -9.43 -2.17
N ARG A 90 6.80 -10.10 -2.72
CA ARG A 90 8.01 -10.49 -1.97
C ARG A 90 8.79 -9.26 -1.50
N GLU A 91 8.93 -8.24 -2.34
CA GLU A 91 9.55 -6.97 -1.97
C GLU A 91 8.77 -6.27 -0.85
N GLN A 92 7.44 -6.20 -0.95
CA GLN A 92 6.56 -5.67 0.09
C GLN A 92 6.64 -6.46 1.40
N ILE A 93 6.80 -7.79 1.33
CA ILE A 93 6.97 -8.65 2.52
C ILE A 93 8.32 -8.37 3.19
N LEU A 94 9.39 -8.16 2.41
CA LEU A 94 10.72 -7.82 2.95
C LEU A 94 10.71 -6.44 3.62
N THR A 95 10.10 -5.44 2.98
CA THR A 95 9.99 -4.11 3.60
C THR A 95 9.11 -4.14 4.85
N LEU A 96 8.02 -4.90 4.85
CA LEU A 96 7.19 -5.11 6.04
C LEU A 96 7.97 -5.79 7.17
N SER A 97 8.82 -6.78 6.86
CA SER A 97 9.69 -7.44 7.83
C SER A 97 10.64 -6.44 8.52
N ASP A 98 11.29 -5.56 7.74
CA ASP A 98 12.21 -4.55 8.28
C ASP A 98 11.47 -3.51 9.16
N ILE A 99 10.26 -3.12 8.74
CA ILE A 99 9.39 -2.23 9.53
C ILE A 99 9.03 -2.90 10.87
N VAL A 100 8.67 -4.18 10.86
CA VAL A 100 8.33 -4.95 12.07
C VAL A 100 9.54 -5.06 13.00
N SER A 101 10.73 -5.42 12.49
CA SER A 101 11.95 -5.47 13.30
C SER A 101 12.28 -4.11 13.94
N THR A 102 12.13 -3.02 13.18
CA THR A 102 12.31 -1.66 13.70
C THR A 102 11.29 -1.31 14.77
N ALA A 103 10.03 -1.73 14.60
CA ALA A 103 8.97 -1.53 15.58
C ALA A 103 9.24 -2.30 16.88
N MET A 104 9.72 -3.56 16.79
CA MET A 104 10.05 -4.38 17.96
C MET A 104 11.17 -3.74 18.80
N ASN A 105 12.23 -3.21 18.17
CA ASN A 105 13.29 -2.51 18.89
C ASN A 105 12.76 -1.27 19.63
N LYS A 106 11.84 -0.51 19.04
CA LYS A 106 11.20 0.64 19.71
C LYS A 106 10.31 0.24 20.88
N VAL A 107 9.68 -0.94 20.82
CA VAL A 107 8.90 -1.48 21.93
C VAL A 107 9.82 -1.84 23.10
N GLU A 108 10.99 -2.39 22.81
CA GLU A 108 12.00 -2.69 23.83
C GLU A 108 12.52 -1.39 24.50
N ASP A 109 12.83 -0.35 23.71
CA ASP A 109 13.21 0.96 24.25
C ASP A 109 12.12 1.55 25.17
N LEU A 110 10.84 1.39 24.80
CA LEU A 110 9.70 1.83 25.61
C LEU A 110 9.57 1.04 26.93
N ALA A 111 9.86 -0.26 26.90
CA ALA A 111 9.87 -1.09 28.10
C ALA A 111 10.98 -0.64 29.07
N ASN A 112 12.17 -0.34 28.56
CA ASN A 112 13.28 0.18 29.36
C ASN A 112 12.95 1.56 29.96
N LEU A 113 12.40 2.48 29.16
CA LEU A 113 11.98 3.79 29.64
C LEU A 113 10.92 3.71 30.75
N LYS A 114 10.00 2.75 30.66
CA LYS A 114 9.00 2.52 31.71
C LYS A 114 9.65 2.10 33.04
N ASN A 115 10.69 1.26 32.98
CA ASN A 115 11.42 0.84 34.17
C ASN A 115 12.17 2.02 34.81
N ASP A 116 12.84 2.84 34.00
CA ASP A 116 13.53 4.04 34.48
C ASP A 116 12.55 5.02 35.16
N LEU A 117 11.35 5.19 34.59
CA LEU A 117 10.28 6.01 35.20
C LEU A 117 9.81 5.46 36.55
N GLN A 118 9.73 4.13 36.71
CA GLN A 118 9.38 3.54 38.00
C GLN A 118 10.45 3.79 39.06
N VAL A 119 11.74 3.64 38.70
CA VAL A 119 12.87 3.93 39.59
C VAL A 119 12.84 5.39 40.01
N MET A 120 12.69 6.31 39.05
CA MET A 120 12.63 7.75 39.31
C MET A 120 11.44 8.14 40.21
N SER A 121 10.29 7.48 40.04
CA SER A 121 9.13 7.67 40.93
C SER A 121 9.43 7.21 42.36
N SER A 122 10.21 6.14 42.54
CA SER A 122 10.63 5.67 43.86
C SER A 122 11.57 6.67 44.52
N GLU A 123 12.62 7.08 43.80
CA GLU A 123 13.60 8.07 44.28
C GLU A 123 12.93 9.41 44.65
N LEU A 124 11.94 9.86 43.86
CA LEU A 124 11.18 11.08 44.15
C LEU A 124 10.37 10.95 45.45
N SER A 125 9.83 9.76 45.74
CA SER A 125 9.10 9.48 46.98
C SER A 125 10.03 9.51 48.19
N GLU A 126 11.23 8.94 48.06
CA GLU A 126 12.26 8.97 49.10
C GLU A 126 12.74 10.40 49.36
N LEU A 127 13.03 11.16 48.30
CA LEU A 127 13.42 12.57 48.40
C LEU A 127 12.34 13.40 49.09
N LYS A 128 11.07 13.19 48.74
CA LYS A 128 9.93 13.85 49.39
C LYS A 128 9.89 13.55 50.89
N THR A 129 10.19 12.31 51.28
CA THR A 129 10.23 11.91 52.69
C THR A 129 11.36 12.61 53.44
N SER A 130 12.57 12.63 52.88
CA SER A 130 13.71 13.36 53.44
C SER A 130 13.43 14.86 53.58
N LEU A 131 12.82 15.49 52.56
CA LEU A 131 12.45 16.90 52.61
C LEU A 131 11.47 17.21 53.75
N VAL A 132 10.48 16.33 53.99
CA VAL A 132 9.54 16.47 55.11
C VAL A 132 10.28 16.39 56.44
N ASN A 133 11.22 15.46 56.58
CA ASN A 133 12.02 15.32 57.80
C ASN A 133 12.87 16.56 58.05
N THR A 134 13.63 17.03 57.06
CA THR A 134 14.42 18.27 57.17
C THR A 134 13.55 19.48 57.51
N LYS A 135 12.35 19.59 56.93
CA LYS A 135 11.40 20.65 57.28
C LYS A 135 10.98 20.60 58.75
N ASN A 136 10.82 19.39 59.30
CA ASN A 136 10.48 19.21 60.71
C ASN A 136 11.68 19.55 61.60
N ASP A 137 12.90 19.16 61.22
CA ASP A 137 14.13 19.50 61.94
C ASP A 137 14.32 21.03 62.00
N VAL A 138 14.11 21.73 60.88
CA VAL A 138 14.15 23.21 60.82
C VAL A 138 13.11 23.84 61.74
N LYS A 139 11.91 23.27 61.84
CA LYS A 139 10.90 23.75 62.80
C LYS A 139 11.36 23.57 64.24
N SER A 140 11.97 22.43 64.58
CA SER A 140 12.53 22.19 65.91
C SER A 140 13.61 23.22 66.24
N LEU A 141 14.55 23.45 65.32
CA LEU A 141 15.59 24.46 65.50
C LEU A 141 15.02 25.87 65.68
N SER A 142 13.95 26.22 64.96
CA SER A 142 13.27 27.51 65.15
C SER A 142 12.67 27.65 66.55
N ILE A 143 12.20 26.56 67.15
CA ILE A 143 11.70 26.55 68.54
C ILE A 143 12.88 26.73 69.51
N ASP A 144 13.97 25.99 69.30
CA ASP A 144 15.17 26.08 70.15
C ASP A 144 15.78 27.48 70.14
N ILE A 145 15.87 28.13 68.96
CA ILE A 145 16.32 29.52 68.82
C ILE A 145 15.44 30.49 69.62
N SER A 146 14.12 30.26 69.61
CA SER A 146 13.19 31.10 70.35
C SER A 146 13.39 30.97 71.86
N SER A 147 13.65 29.75 72.34
CA SER A 147 13.98 29.50 73.76
C SER A 147 15.27 30.21 74.16
N LEU A 148 16.34 30.05 73.37
CA LEU A 148 17.63 30.70 73.63
C LEU A 148 17.52 32.23 73.62
N LYS A 149 16.70 32.80 72.75
CA LYS A 149 16.44 34.25 72.72
C LYS A 149 15.82 34.74 74.02
N ASN A 150 14.87 33.99 74.58
CA ASN A 150 14.22 34.34 75.85
C ASN A 150 15.21 34.22 77.04
N GLU A 151 16.05 33.19 77.03
CA GLU A 151 17.11 33.04 78.03
C GLU A 151 18.11 34.20 77.96
N LEU A 152 18.49 34.64 76.77
CA LEU A 152 19.39 35.78 76.55
C LEU A 152 18.79 37.09 77.07
N GLU A 153 17.52 37.37 76.78
CA GLU A 153 16.85 38.57 77.31
C GLU A 153 16.75 38.54 78.84
N THR A 154 16.46 37.37 79.42
CA THR A 154 16.50 37.20 80.87
C THR A 154 17.89 37.50 81.44
N LEU A 155 18.94 37.06 80.74
CA LEU A 155 20.32 37.34 81.15
C LEU A 155 20.65 38.84 81.05
N LYS A 156 20.24 39.51 79.97
CA LYS A 156 20.41 40.95 79.80
C LYS A 156 19.73 41.74 80.91
N SER A 157 18.47 41.43 81.24
CA SER A 157 17.78 42.09 82.35
C SER A 157 18.50 41.87 83.69
N LYS A 158 19.07 40.70 83.93
CA LYS A 158 19.89 40.43 85.13
C LYS A 158 21.19 41.25 85.14
N ILE A 159 21.85 41.42 83.99
CA ILE A 159 23.05 42.24 83.84
C ILE A 159 22.71 43.72 84.09
N GLU A 160 21.62 44.24 83.53
CA GLU A 160 21.16 45.61 83.72
C GLU A 160 20.84 45.92 85.21
N VAL A 161 20.29 44.96 85.95
CA VAL A 161 20.09 45.06 87.41
C VAL A 161 21.42 45.07 88.17
N LEU A 162 22.42 44.32 87.72
CA LEU A 162 23.77 44.31 88.32
C LEU A 162 24.54 45.60 88.04
N GLU A 163 24.42 46.14 86.82
CA GLU A 163 25.02 47.42 86.42
C GLU A 163 24.37 48.60 87.17
N ASN A 164 23.05 48.60 87.37
CA ASN A 164 22.37 49.61 88.19
C ASN A 164 22.66 49.49 89.70
N LYS A 165 23.03 48.30 90.21
CA LYS A 165 23.57 48.13 91.58
C LYS A 165 25.00 48.64 91.74
N SER A 166 25.73 48.87 90.66
CA SER A 166 27.08 49.45 90.66
C SER A 166 27.10 50.98 90.64
N SER A 167 25.94 51.62 90.50
CA SER A 167 25.74 53.06 90.74
C SER A 167 24.94 53.26 92.03
N ASN A 168 25.60 53.19 93.18
CA ASN A 168 25.08 53.81 94.39
C ASN A 168 26.24 54.42 95.17
N GLU A 169 26.10 55.71 95.46
CA GLU A 169 26.85 56.42 96.49
C GLU A 169 26.92 55.55 97.75
N ASN A 170 28.10 55.01 98.06
CA ASN A 170 28.59 54.74 99.43
C ASN A 170 29.97 54.08 99.50
N ILE A 171 30.78 54.14 98.43
CA ILE A 171 32.15 53.59 98.47
C ILE A 171 33.12 54.55 99.19
N ALA A 172 32.82 55.85 99.25
CA ALA A 172 33.67 56.82 99.97
C ALA A 172 33.57 56.73 101.51
N ASN A 173 32.51 56.12 102.07
CA ASN A 173 32.32 55.98 103.52
C ASN A 173 32.72 54.61 104.09
N LEU A 174 33.14 53.64 103.26
CA LEU A 174 33.58 52.31 103.73
C LEU A 174 35.10 52.15 103.79
N ILE A 175 35.87 53.20 103.49
CA ILE A 175 37.35 53.22 103.60
C ILE A 175 37.85 53.13 105.06
N SER A 176 36.94 53.01 106.04
CA SER A 176 37.26 52.72 107.44
C SER A 176 37.21 51.23 107.82
N GLN A 177 36.91 50.30 106.90
CA GLN A 177 37.00 48.86 107.18
C GLN A 177 37.74 48.10 106.06
N LYS A 178 39.01 47.84 106.37
CA LYS A 178 39.98 46.95 105.72
C LYS A 178 39.32 45.74 105.02
N ALA A 179 39.13 45.81 103.69
CA ALA A 179 38.77 44.65 102.88
C ALA A 179 39.98 43.71 102.74
N ASP A 180 39.77 42.45 103.09
CA ASP A 180 40.76 41.40 103.08
C ASP A 180 41.17 41.04 101.64
N LYS A 181 42.47 40.81 101.39
CA LYS A 181 43.04 40.45 100.07
C LYS A 181 42.33 39.25 99.39
N SER A 182 41.68 38.42 100.21
CA SER A 182 40.89 37.24 99.85
C SER A 182 39.69 37.49 98.92
N ASP A 183 38.99 38.62 99.04
CA ASP A 183 37.79 38.88 98.23
C ASP A 183 38.11 39.38 96.82
N LEU A 184 39.25 40.06 96.66
CA LEU A 184 39.77 40.45 95.35
C LEU A 184 40.20 39.21 94.54
N ASP A 185 40.89 38.26 95.18
CA ASP A 185 41.32 37.00 94.54
C ASP A 185 40.12 36.15 94.08
N LYS A 186 39.01 36.13 94.84
CA LYS A 186 37.76 35.47 94.43
C LYS A 186 37.13 36.11 93.19
N LEU A 187 37.17 37.44 93.10
CA LEU A 187 36.61 38.17 91.95
C LEU A 187 37.45 37.92 90.68
N VAL A 188 38.78 37.98 90.80
CA VAL A 188 39.73 37.65 89.72
C VAL A 188 39.54 36.20 89.26
N SER A 189 39.35 35.26 90.19
CA SER A 189 39.09 33.85 89.85
C SER A 189 37.77 33.66 89.10
N LYS A 190 36.71 34.37 89.50
CA LYS A 190 35.42 34.36 88.78
C LYS A 190 35.55 34.89 87.37
N TYR A 191 36.25 36.01 87.19
CA TYR A 191 36.50 36.61 85.89
C TYR A 191 37.27 35.65 84.98
N THR A 192 38.37 35.08 85.48
CA THR A 192 39.19 34.10 84.75
C THR A 192 38.37 32.87 84.33
N ASN A 193 37.48 32.38 85.19
CA ASN A 193 36.61 31.25 84.87
C ASN A 193 35.53 31.59 83.83
N PHE A 194 35.00 32.82 83.86
CA PHE A 194 34.05 33.30 82.86
C PHE A 194 34.73 33.47 81.49
N GLU A 195 35.91 34.09 81.45
CA GLU A 195 36.72 34.24 80.23
C GLU A 195 37.03 32.88 79.60
N LYS A 196 37.41 31.88 80.41
CA LYS A 196 37.64 30.50 79.93
C LYS A 196 36.38 29.87 79.34
N GLN A 197 35.21 30.11 79.93
CA GLN A 197 33.94 29.62 79.38
C GLN A 197 33.58 30.32 78.06
N LEU A 198 33.83 31.63 77.96
CA LEU A 198 33.59 32.41 76.75
C LEU A 198 34.46 31.92 75.59
N ASN A 199 35.75 31.73 75.82
CA ASN A 199 36.68 31.24 74.80
C ASN A 199 36.31 29.83 74.32
N LYS A 200 35.93 28.92 75.23
CA LYS A 200 35.44 27.59 74.85
C LYS A 200 34.20 27.67 73.95
N ARG A 201 33.27 28.59 74.24
CA ARG A 201 32.07 28.81 73.42
C ARG A 201 32.44 29.31 72.03
N ILE A 202 33.39 30.24 71.92
CA ILE A 202 33.90 30.75 70.64
C ILE A 202 34.52 29.63 69.80
N ASP A 203 35.33 28.77 70.40
CA ASP A 203 35.96 27.64 69.69
C ASP A 203 34.91 26.64 69.15
N THR A 204 33.88 26.36 69.96
CA THR A 204 32.74 25.52 69.52
C THR A 204 32.00 26.18 68.35
N MET A 205 31.67 27.48 68.44
CA MET A 205 31.01 28.20 67.36
C MET A 205 31.84 28.20 66.06
N ASN A 206 33.15 28.39 66.15
CA ASN A 206 34.03 28.35 64.98
C ASN A 206 34.02 26.97 64.31
N THR A 207 34.02 25.90 65.12
CA THR A 207 33.93 24.52 64.61
C THR A 207 32.60 24.27 63.91
N GLU A 208 31.49 24.72 64.50
CA GLU A 208 30.16 24.61 63.90
C GLU A 208 30.06 25.39 62.58
N ILE A 209 30.64 26.60 62.51
CA ILE A 209 30.68 27.41 61.28
C ILE A 209 31.42 26.67 60.15
N GLU A 210 32.57 26.05 60.44
CA GLU A 210 33.31 25.29 59.43
C GLU A 210 32.52 24.07 58.93
N ASN A 211 31.84 23.35 59.83
CA ASN A 211 30.96 22.25 59.43
C ASN A 211 29.81 22.72 58.54
N VAL A 212 29.20 23.87 58.85
CA VAL A 212 28.14 24.45 57.99
C VAL A 212 28.68 24.82 56.62
N LYS A 213 29.89 25.38 56.52
CA LYS A 213 30.52 25.69 55.21
C LYS A 213 30.74 24.44 54.37
N LEU A 214 31.21 23.35 54.98
CA LEU A 214 31.37 22.07 54.30
C LEU A 214 30.03 21.56 53.74
N ASN A 215 28.98 21.55 54.57
CA ASN A 215 27.65 21.15 54.14
C ASN A 215 27.10 22.02 52.99
N ILE A 216 27.38 23.34 53.02
CA ILE A 216 27.00 24.26 51.93
C ILE A 216 27.71 23.88 50.63
N ASN A 217 29.00 23.55 50.69
CA ASN A 217 29.76 23.14 49.50
C ASN A 217 29.25 21.80 48.95
N ASP A 218 29.01 20.80 49.79
CA ASP A 218 28.47 19.51 49.36
C ASP A 218 27.07 19.67 48.71
N THR A 219 26.26 20.56 49.27
CA THR A 219 24.94 20.90 48.70
C THR A 219 25.09 21.59 47.35
N LYS A 220 26.06 22.51 47.21
CA LYS A 220 26.36 23.17 45.95
C LYS A 220 26.80 22.18 44.87
N ASP A 221 27.70 21.26 45.20
CA ASP A 221 28.17 20.23 44.26
C ASP A 221 27.01 19.31 43.82
N SER A 222 26.11 18.99 44.75
CA SER A 222 24.88 18.25 44.45
C SER A 222 23.95 19.00 43.49
N ILE A 223 23.79 20.32 43.68
CA ILE A 223 23.01 21.19 42.78
C ILE A 223 23.64 21.23 41.38
N ASP A 224 24.96 21.38 41.29
CA ASP A 224 25.67 21.45 40.01
C ASP A 224 25.53 20.12 39.24
N SER A 225 25.65 18.99 39.93
CA SER A 225 25.38 17.67 39.37
C SER A 225 23.94 17.53 38.84
N LEU A 226 22.95 18.02 39.60
CA LEU A 226 21.55 17.97 39.19
C LEU A 226 21.27 18.85 37.96
N ASN A 227 21.86 20.04 37.90
CA ASN A 227 21.73 20.96 36.76
C ASN A 227 22.30 20.33 35.48
N ASN A 228 23.44 19.66 35.57
CA ASN A 228 24.03 18.95 34.42
C ASN A 228 23.14 17.79 33.93
N LYS A 229 22.54 17.04 34.85
CA LYS A 229 21.55 15.99 34.50
C LYS A 229 20.31 16.60 33.82
N TYR A 230 19.81 17.72 34.33
CA TYR A 230 18.67 18.44 33.75
C TYR A 230 18.97 18.90 32.32
N ALA A 231 20.13 19.52 32.08
CA ALA A 231 20.54 19.96 30.75
C ALA A 231 20.64 18.79 29.76
N SER A 232 21.23 17.67 30.20
CA SER A 232 21.33 16.45 29.38
C SER A 232 19.94 15.87 29.02
N LEU A 233 19.00 15.91 29.97
CA LEU A 233 17.63 15.48 29.75
C LEU A 233 16.89 16.40 28.76
N GLU A 234 17.06 17.71 28.90
CA GLU A 234 16.47 18.72 28.00
C GLU A 234 16.97 18.54 26.56
N GLU A 235 18.27 18.29 26.38
CA GLU A 235 18.86 18.01 25.08
C GLU A 235 18.29 16.71 24.46
N TYR A 236 18.21 15.63 25.26
CA TYR A 236 17.63 14.37 24.81
C TYR A 236 16.17 14.50 24.38
N LEU A 237 15.35 15.18 25.18
CA LEU A 237 13.94 15.42 24.87
C LEU A 237 13.78 16.27 23.62
N THR A 238 14.61 17.31 23.45
CA THR A 238 14.61 18.16 22.25
C THR A 238 14.95 17.34 21.01
N ALA A 239 15.98 16.49 21.07
CA ALA A 239 16.37 15.63 19.96
C ALA A 239 15.26 14.63 19.60
N LYS A 240 14.62 14.00 20.59
CA LYS A 240 13.50 13.07 20.36
C LYS A 240 12.29 13.76 19.75
N THR A 241 11.92 14.95 20.22
CA THR A 241 10.81 15.73 19.66
C THR A 241 11.07 16.08 18.19
N LYS A 242 12.27 16.59 17.87
CA LYS A 242 12.65 16.91 16.49
C LYS A 242 12.61 15.68 15.56
N ALA A 243 13.06 14.53 16.06
CA ALA A 243 12.99 13.28 15.30
C ALA A 243 11.54 12.82 15.07
N LEU A 244 10.66 13.03 16.06
CA LEU A 244 9.23 12.73 15.93
C LEU A 244 8.57 13.64 14.90
N ASP A 245 8.84 14.94 14.94
CA ASP A 245 8.32 15.92 13.97
C ASP A 245 8.73 15.57 12.54
N THR A 246 10.00 15.19 12.36
CA THR A 246 10.52 14.77 11.05
C THR A 246 9.76 13.54 10.54
N ARG A 247 9.59 12.51 11.39
CA ARG A 247 8.84 11.30 11.01
C ARG A 247 7.38 11.58 10.70
N LEU A 248 6.74 12.47 11.44
CA LEU A 248 5.35 12.87 11.21
C LEU A 248 5.20 13.62 9.89
N SER A 249 6.16 14.49 9.56
CA SER A 249 6.21 15.19 8.28
C SER A 249 6.36 14.23 7.10
N THR A 250 7.29 13.27 7.18
CA THR A 250 7.46 12.23 6.14
C THR A 250 6.18 11.41 5.98
N PHE A 251 5.59 10.94 7.08
CA PHE A 251 4.36 10.16 7.04
C PHE A 251 3.17 10.92 6.44
N SER A 252 3.05 12.23 6.75
CA SER A 252 2.05 13.09 6.11
C SER A 252 2.30 13.23 4.60
N GLY A 253 3.55 13.27 4.17
CA GLY A 253 3.94 13.24 2.77
C GLY A 253 3.49 11.96 2.08
N ASP A 254 3.80 10.80 2.67
CA ASP A 254 3.43 9.48 2.15
C ASP A 254 1.92 9.31 2.03
N ILE A 255 1.14 9.76 3.03
CA ILE A 255 -0.33 9.77 2.96
C ILE A 255 -0.84 10.62 1.80
N THR A 256 -0.21 11.78 1.58
CA THR A 256 -0.58 12.68 0.49
C THR A 256 -0.32 12.02 -0.87
N GLN A 257 0.83 11.38 -1.03
CA GLN A 257 1.17 10.66 -2.26
C GLN A 257 0.24 9.48 -2.50
N LEU A 258 -0.03 8.66 -1.48
CA LEU A 258 -0.95 7.53 -1.58
C LEU A 258 -2.35 7.96 -2.03
N LYS A 259 -2.81 9.13 -1.59
CA LYS A 259 -4.08 9.70 -2.04
C LYS A 259 -4.06 10.05 -3.53
N VAL A 260 -2.96 10.63 -4.02
CA VAL A 260 -2.76 10.93 -5.45
C VAL A 260 -2.72 9.64 -6.27
N ASP A 261 -1.99 8.63 -5.81
CA ASP A 261 -1.87 7.34 -6.49
C ASP A 261 -3.23 6.63 -6.58
N PHE A 262 -4.03 6.66 -5.50
CA PHE A 262 -5.38 6.10 -5.50
C PHE A 262 -6.32 6.83 -6.47
N GLN A 263 -6.22 8.15 -6.56
CA GLN A 263 -7.00 8.93 -7.53
C GLN A 263 -6.62 8.58 -8.97
N THR A 264 -5.32 8.41 -9.22
CA THR A 264 -4.80 8.01 -10.54
C THR A 264 -5.28 6.62 -10.91
N PHE A 265 -5.14 5.64 -10.01
CA PHE A 265 -5.64 4.28 -10.20
C PHE A 265 -7.15 4.26 -10.51
N LYS A 266 -7.95 5.04 -9.76
CA LYS A 266 -9.39 5.15 -10.01
C LYS A 266 -9.69 5.71 -11.41
N SER A 267 -8.97 6.75 -11.83
CA SER A 267 -9.12 7.32 -13.17
C SER A 267 -8.81 6.31 -14.26
N ASP A 268 -7.71 5.57 -14.13
CA ASP A 268 -7.30 4.54 -15.10
C ASP A 268 -8.32 3.38 -15.16
N TYR A 269 -8.86 3.01 -14.00
CA TYR A 269 -9.93 2.02 -13.89
C TYR A 269 -11.20 2.49 -14.61
N ASP A 270 -11.64 3.73 -14.38
CA ASP A 270 -12.83 4.30 -15.03
C ASP A 270 -12.68 4.36 -16.56
N VAL A 271 -11.48 4.71 -17.06
CA VAL A 271 -11.15 4.67 -18.50
C VAL A 271 -11.26 3.25 -19.06
N THR A 272 -10.74 2.26 -18.32
CA THR A 272 -10.79 0.85 -18.73
C THR A 272 -12.23 0.35 -18.82
N ILE A 273 -13.05 0.63 -17.81
CA ILE A 273 -14.48 0.27 -17.81
C ILE A 273 -15.18 0.90 -19.00
N LYS A 274 -14.95 2.19 -19.27
CA LYS A 274 -15.54 2.88 -20.42
C LYS A 274 -15.17 2.21 -21.74
N SER A 275 -13.90 1.82 -21.92
CA SER A 275 -13.45 1.11 -23.12
C SER A 275 -14.14 -0.26 -23.28
N ILE A 276 -14.28 -1.02 -22.20
CA ILE A 276 -14.97 -2.32 -22.20
C ILE A 276 -16.45 -2.13 -22.55
N THR A 277 -17.13 -1.14 -21.95
CA THR A 277 -18.52 -0.83 -22.25
C THR A 277 -18.72 -0.50 -23.73
N THR A 278 -17.86 0.35 -24.31
CA THR A 278 -17.92 0.66 -25.74
C THR A 278 -17.74 -0.58 -26.61
N LYS A 279 -16.78 -1.46 -26.29
CA LYS A 279 -16.58 -2.73 -27.02
C LYS A 279 -17.78 -3.67 -26.91
N LEU A 280 -18.46 -3.71 -25.76
CA LEU A 280 -19.69 -4.50 -25.59
C LEU A 280 -20.83 -3.95 -26.46
N GLU A 281 -20.98 -2.63 -26.56
CA GLU A 281 -21.96 -2.01 -27.46
C GLU A 281 -21.69 -2.32 -28.93
N GLU A 282 -20.42 -2.26 -29.36
CA GLU A 282 -20.00 -2.64 -30.71
C GLU A 282 -20.30 -4.12 -30.99
N LEU A 283 -19.99 -5.02 -30.05
CA LEU A 283 -20.28 -6.44 -30.17
C LEU A 283 -21.79 -6.70 -30.30
N ASN A 284 -22.62 -6.01 -29.53
CA ASN A 284 -24.08 -6.14 -29.61
C ASN A 284 -24.63 -5.73 -30.99
N LYS A 285 -24.05 -4.71 -31.63
CA LYS A 285 -24.40 -4.34 -33.02
C LYS A 285 -24.04 -5.45 -34.00
N VAL A 286 -22.87 -6.07 -33.84
CA VAL A 286 -22.44 -7.20 -34.69
C VAL A 286 -23.38 -8.40 -34.53
N ILE A 287 -23.78 -8.71 -33.29
CA ILE A 287 -24.77 -9.77 -33.00
C ILE A 287 -26.09 -9.49 -33.73
N GLY A 288 -26.63 -8.27 -33.63
CA GLY A 288 -27.87 -7.90 -34.32
C GLY A 288 -27.76 -8.03 -35.85
N ASN A 289 -26.61 -7.67 -36.44
CA ASN A 289 -26.37 -7.88 -37.87
C ASN A 289 -26.34 -9.36 -38.25
N TYR A 290 -25.71 -10.21 -37.43
CA TYR A 290 -25.67 -11.65 -37.64
C TYR A 290 -27.07 -12.29 -37.58
N GLU A 291 -27.91 -11.88 -36.64
CA GLU A 291 -29.31 -12.33 -36.54
C GLU A 291 -30.11 -11.96 -37.80
N SER A 292 -29.91 -10.74 -38.33
CA SER A 292 -30.56 -10.30 -39.57
C SER A 292 -30.11 -11.12 -40.78
N ILE A 293 -28.80 -11.40 -40.90
CA ILE A 293 -28.27 -12.26 -41.97
C ILE A 293 -28.83 -13.67 -41.87
N THR A 294 -28.89 -14.23 -40.65
CA THR A 294 -29.44 -15.57 -40.42
C THR A 294 -30.90 -15.66 -40.91
N LYS A 295 -31.73 -14.66 -40.59
CA LYS A 295 -33.11 -14.58 -41.08
C LYS A 295 -33.19 -14.49 -42.60
N ASN A 296 -32.29 -13.73 -43.24
CA ASN A 296 -32.24 -13.64 -44.70
C ASN A 296 -31.86 -14.98 -45.35
N ILE A 297 -30.92 -15.73 -44.75
CA ILE A 297 -30.55 -17.07 -45.20
C ILE A 297 -31.74 -18.03 -45.08
N ASP A 298 -32.48 -17.99 -43.98
CA ASP A 298 -33.68 -18.82 -43.80
C ASP A 298 -34.75 -18.51 -44.86
N ASN A 299 -34.98 -17.22 -45.17
CA ASN A 299 -35.88 -16.81 -46.24
C ASN A 299 -35.42 -17.35 -47.61
N LEU A 300 -34.14 -17.17 -47.95
CA LEU A 300 -33.57 -17.67 -49.21
C LEU A 300 -33.67 -19.19 -49.33
N LYS A 301 -33.51 -19.92 -48.22
CA LYS A 301 -33.66 -21.37 -48.18
C LYS A 301 -35.11 -21.79 -48.48
N ASN A 302 -36.09 -21.05 -47.97
CA ASN A 302 -37.50 -21.26 -48.28
C ASN A 302 -37.81 -20.95 -49.75
N ASP A 303 -37.32 -19.81 -50.27
CA ASP A 303 -37.49 -19.44 -51.68
C ASP A 303 -36.90 -20.51 -52.61
N TYR A 304 -35.70 -20.99 -52.30
CA TYR A 304 -35.06 -22.07 -53.03
C TYR A 304 -35.90 -23.36 -53.01
N SER A 305 -36.45 -23.74 -51.85
CA SER A 305 -37.30 -24.92 -51.74
C SER A 305 -38.57 -24.81 -52.60
N THR A 306 -39.17 -23.62 -52.66
CA THR A 306 -40.34 -23.33 -53.50
C THR A 306 -39.98 -23.45 -54.98
N ILE A 307 -38.93 -22.76 -55.43
CA ILE A 307 -38.47 -22.81 -56.83
C ILE A 307 -38.13 -24.24 -57.25
N LYS A 308 -37.47 -25.01 -56.38
CA LYS A 308 -37.13 -26.40 -56.63
C LYS A 308 -38.39 -27.24 -56.85
N SER A 309 -39.38 -27.14 -55.96
CA SER A 309 -40.65 -27.87 -56.07
C SER A 309 -41.40 -27.51 -57.35
N GLU A 310 -41.51 -26.22 -57.69
CA GLU A 310 -42.14 -25.77 -58.94
C GLU A 310 -41.44 -26.32 -60.18
N THR A 311 -40.10 -26.36 -60.15
CA THR A 311 -39.30 -26.90 -61.25
C THR A 311 -39.49 -28.41 -61.40
N GLU A 312 -39.48 -29.15 -60.29
CA GLU A 312 -39.78 -30.59 -60.28
C GLU A 312 -41.18 -30.89 -60.84
N ASN A 313 -42.19 -30.10 -60.46
CA ASN A 313 -43.55 -30.21 -60.99
C ASN A 313 -43.61 -29.95 -62.51
N LYS A 314 -42.98 -28.88 -62.99
CA LYS A 314 -42.92 -28.56 -64.44
C LYS A 314 -42.21 -29.65 -65.24
N ILE A 315 -41.14 -30.23 -64.70
CA ILE A 315 -40.46 -31.37 -65.35
C ILE A 315 -41.42 -32.56 -65.47
N ASN A 316 -42.19 -32.86 -64.42
CA ASN A 316 -43.16 -33.95 -64.44
C ASN A 316 -44.29 -33.70 -65.45
N GLU A 317 -44.81 -32.47 -65.55
CA GLU A 317 -45.79 -32.06 -66.56
C GLU A 317 -45.25 -32.27 -67.98
N ILE A 318 -44.05 -31.75 -68.28
CA ILE A 318 -43.39 -31.90 -69.59
C ILE A 318 -43.19 -33.38 -69.93
N ASN A 319 -42.76 -34.20 -68.97
CA ASN A 319 -42.57 -35.63 -69.20
C ASN A 319 -43.91 -36.34 -69.50
N HIS A 320 -44.99 -35.95 -68.84
CA HIS A 320 -46.33 -36.47 -69.14
C HIS A 320 -46.79 -36.07 -70.54
N GLU A 321 -46.62 -34.81 -70.94
CA GLU A 321 -46.89 -34.33 -72.29
C GLU A 321 -46.05 -35.06 -73.35
N LEU A 322 -44.77 -35.34 -73.05
CA LEU A 322 -43.90 -36.09 -73.96
C LEU A 322 -44.41 -37.53 -74.17
N GLU A 323 -44.84 -38.22 -73.11
CA GLU A 323 -45.36 -39.59 -73.22
C GLU A 323 -46.71 -39.62 -73.95
N THR A 324 -47.58 -38.65 -73.74
CA THR A 324 -48.84 -38.53 -74.50
C THR A 324 -48.57 -38.31 -75.99
N LEU A 325 -47.67 -37.38 -76.36
CA LEU A 325 -47.25 -37.17 -77.75
C LEU A 325 -46.62 -38.41 -78.40
N LYS A 326 -45.80 -39.17 -77.67
CA LYS A 326 -45.25 -40.45 -78.16
C LYS A 326 -46.36 -41.46 -78.45
N SER A 327 -47.39 -41.50 -77.62
CA SER A 327 -48.53 -42.40 -77.80
C SER A 327 -49.39 -42.01 -79.00
N GLU A 328 -49.62 -40.71 -79.23
CA GLU A 328 -50.33 -40.18 -80.40
C GLU A 328 -49.55 -40.42 -81.69
N ASN A 329 -48.22 -40.24 -81.69
CA ASN A 329 -47.36 -40.44 -82.87
C ASN A 329 -47.27 -41.91 -83.31
N LYS A 330 -47.52 -42.89 -82.43
CA LYS A 330 -47.61 -44.31 -82.79
C LYS A 330 -48.77 -44.61 -83.74
N THR A 331 -49.70 -43.67 -83.92
CA THR A 331 -50.86 -43.78 -84.81
C THR A 331 -50.71 -43.01 -86.14
N THR A 332 -49.62 -42.27 -86.37
CA THR A 332 -49.38 -41.50 -87.61
C THR A 332 -47.98 -41.75 -88.20
N SER A 333 -47.93 -42.20 -89.46
CA SER A 333 -46.74 -42.79 -90.10
C SER A 333 -45.80 -41.80 -90.81
N ASN A 334 -45.18 -40.83 -90.14
CA ASN A 334 -44.17 -39.96 -90.78
C ASN A 334 -42.93 -39.76 -89.90
N THR A 335 -41.88 -40.55 -90.15
CA THR A 335 -40.72 -40.74 -89.27
C THR A 335 -39.55 -39.76 -89.44
N SER A 336 -39.45 -39.00 -90.54
CA SER A 336 -38.23 -38.21 -90.84
C SER A 336 -38.17 -36.81 -90.23
N THR A 337 -39.28 -36.07 -90.15
CA THR A 337 -39.31 -34.73 -89.54
C THR A 337 -39.23 -34.79 -88.01
N PHE A 338 -39.74 -35.86 -87.40
CA PHE A 338 -39.76 -36.03 -85.95
C PHE A 338 -38.42 -36.40 -85.33
N ALA A 339 -37.57 -37.16 -86.03
CA ALA A 339 -36.21 -37.48 -85.55
C ALA A 339 -35.36 -36.21 -85.35
N LEU A 340 -35.58 -35.21 -86.21
CA LEU A 340 -34.92 -33.90 -86.15
C LEU A 340 -35.40 -33.07 -84.96
N ILE A 341 -36.72 -33.04 -84.70
CA ILE A 341 -37.30 -32.35 -83.54
C ILE A 341 -36.87 -33.02 -82.23
N PHE A 342 -36.82 -34.35 -82.19
CA PHE A 342 -36.39 -35.12 -81.02
C PHE A 342 -34.91 -34.91 -80.67
N SER A 343 -34.05 -34.79 -81.69
CA SER A 343 -32.63 -34.42 -81.52
C SER A 343 -32.49 -33.04 -80.88
N ILE A 344 -33.31 -32.07 -81.30
CA ILE A 344 -33.25 -30.69 -80.78
C ILE A 344 -33.75 -30.65 -79.33
N ILE A 345 -34.87 -31.31 -79.01
CA ILE A 345 -35.43 -31.31 -77.65
C ILE A 345 -34.54 -32.07 -76.66
N SER A 346 -33.99 -33.23 -77.06
CA SER A 346 -33.04 -33.97 -76.22
C SER A 346 -31.78 -33.16 -75.92
N SER A 347 -31.28 -32.39 -76.90
CA SER A 347 -30.14 -31.49 -76.68
C SER A 347 -30.47 -30.31 -75.74
N ALA A 348 -31.70 -29.78 -75.79
CA ALA A 348 -32.15 -28.73 -74.89
C ALA A 348 -32.28 -29.22 -73.44
N ILE A 349 -32.84 -30.43 -73.23
CA ILE A 349 -32.96 -31.06 -71.91
C ILE A 349 -31.57 -31.38 -71.34
N ALA A 350 -30.65 -31.89 -72.16
CA ALA A 350 -29.26 -32.10 -71.74
C ALA A 350 -28.56 -30.78 -71.37
N GLY A 351 -28.83 -29.69 -72.08
CA GLY A 351 -28.32 -28.36 -71.75
C GLY A 351 -28.81 -27.85 -70.40
N VAL A 352 -30.09 -28.05 -70.07
CA VAL A 352 -30.67 -27.67 -68.77
C VAL A 352 -30.12 -28.53 -67.63
N ALA A 353 -29.94 -29.84 -67.86
CA ALA A 353 -29.33 -30.73 -66.88
C ALA A 353 -27.85 -30.38 -66.60
N ILE A 354 -27.09 -30.01 -67.64
CA ILE A 354 -25.71 -29.52 -67.51
C ILE A 354 -25.68 -28.19 -66.75
N TYR A 355 -26.61 -27.27 -67.04
CA TYR A 355 -26.71 -26.00 -66.31
C TYR A 355 -27.03 -26.19 -64.81
N LEU A 356 -27.91 -27.14 -64.47
CA LEU A 356 -28.23 -27.50 -63.08
C LEU A 356 -27.07 -28.20 -62.34
N VAL A 357 -26.20 -28.91 -63.07
CA VAL A 357 -25.00 -29.53 -62.50
C VAL A 357 -23.88 -28.51 -62.34
N MET A 358 -23.76 -27.53 -63.24
CA MET A 358 -22.75 -26.47 -63.15
C MET A 358 -23.07 -25.42 -62.07
N THR A 359 -24.33 -25.18 -61.73
CA THR A 359 -24.73 -24.29 -60.63
C THR A 359 -24.65 -24.94 -59.24
N LYS A 360 -24.23 -26.21 -59.17
CA LYS A 360 -24.02 -26.99 -57.92
C LYS A 360 -22.57 -26.95 -57.39
N GLN A 361 -21.65 -26.24 -58.04
CA GLN A 361 -20.33 -25.88 -57.51
C GLN A 361 -20.34 -24.43 -57.02
#